data_AF-A0A822GNV3-F1
#
_entry.id   AF-A0A822GNV3-F1
#
_cell.length_a   1.000
_cell.length_b   1.000
_cell.length_c   1.000
_cell.angle_alpha   90.00
_cell.angle_beta   90.00
_cell.angle_gamma   90.00
#
_symmetry.space_group_name_H-M   'P 1'
#
loop_
_entity.id
_entity.type
_entity.pdbx_description
1 polymer ?
#
loop_
_entity_poly.entity_id
_entity_poly.type
_entity_poly.pdbx_seq_one_letter_code
_entity_poly.pdbx_strand_id
1 'polypeptide(L)'
;MKLLKNNLKFVIEPSKSQQLSTNNVIKTGSLRLDDIRKAVILNFDEQVTSAETVLALTVARRGFTYNSCDGIGDTFRSMFPDSKIAQQFNMQSKKLSYVMSHGIGPYFHRDLIKQLKRSEKLVLCFDEQTNVQNK
;
A
#
# COMPACT_ATOMS: atom_id res chain seq x y z
N MET A 1 -19.56 44.14 -15.79
CA MET A 1 -18.28 43.57 -15.28
C MET A 1 -18.54 42.27 -14.54
N LYS A 2 -17.60 41.31 -14.64
CA LYS A 2 -17.54 39.93 -14.09
C LYS A 2 -18.28 38.90 -14.94
N LEU A 3 -17.67 38.34 -16.01
CA LEU A 3 -16.55 37.37 -16.08
C LEU A 3 -16.80 36.03 -15.34
N LEU A 4 -17.34 35.09 -16.13
CA LEU A 4 -16.87 33.71 -16.35
C LEU A 4 -16.18 33.00 -15.18
N LYS A 5 -16.87 31.98 -14.63
CA LYS A 5 -16.22 30.82 -14.02
C LYS A 5 -16.53 29.59 -14.88
N ASN A 6 -15.55 29.25 -15.72
CA ASN A 6 -15.51 28.06 -16.55
C ASN A 6 -15.52 26.81 -15.66
N ASN A 7 -16.59 26.03 -15.75
CA ASN A 7 -16.62 24.65 -15.31
C ASN A 7 -15.93 23.78 -16.38
N LEU A 8 -14.63 23.57 -16.23
CA LEU A 8 -13.90 22.55 -16.97
C LEU A 8 -14.31 21.18 -16.40
N LYS A 9 -15.36 20.60 -16.98
CA LYS A 9 -15.63 19.16 -16.92
C LYS A 9 -14.57 18.45 -17.75
N PHE A 10 -13.63 17.77 -17.11
CA PHE A 10 -12.89 16.70 -17.79
C PHE A 10 -13.78 15.47 -17.85
N VAL A 11 -14.44 15.34 -19.01
CA VAL A 11 -15.08 14.11 -19.48
C VAL A 11 -13.95 13.19 -19.93
N ILE A 12 -13.81 12.03 -19.28
CA ILE A 12 -13.01 10.93 -19.80
C ILE A 12 -14.02 9.89 -20.30
N GLU A 13 -14.19 9.84 -21.63
CA GLU A 13 -14.94 8.77 -22.28
C GLU A 13 -14.20 7.43 -22.14
N PRO A 14 -14.87 6.33 -21.76
CA PRO A 14 -14.29 5.01 -21.85
C PRO A 14 -14.43 4.47 -23.28
N SER A 15 -13.35 4.49 -24.06
CA SER A 15 -13.35 3.83 -25.38
C SER A 15 -13.00 2.34 -25.27
N LYS A 16 -14.01 1.52 -25.64
CA LYS A 16 -13.99 0.15 -26.19
C LYS A 16 -13.78 -1.04 -25.23
N SER A 17 -14.94 -1.58 -24.89
CA SER A 17 -15.24 -2.96 -24.52
C SER A 17 -14.70 -4.02 -25.50
N GLN A 18 -14.04 -5.04 -24.97
CA GLN A 18 -14.19 -6.43 -25.43
C GLN A 18 -14.71 -7.25 -24.25
N GLN A 19 -15.94 -7.76 -24.39
CA GLN A 19 -16.52 -8.72 -23.45
C GLN A 19 -15.99 -10.12 -23.78
N LEU A 20 -15.66 -10.91 -22.76
CA LEU A 20 -15.62 -12.37 -22.90
C LEU A 20 -16.21 -13.07 -21.66
N SER A 21 -17.41 -13.59 -21.88
CA SER A 21 -18.09 -14.74 -21.31
C SER A 21 -18.13 -14.92 -19.78
N THR A 22 -19.33 -14.70 -19.26
CA THR A 22 -19.88 -15.25 -18.03
C THR A 22 -19.70 -16.78 -17.95
N ASN A 23 -19.25 -17.26 -16.79
CA ASN A 23 -19.77 -18.42 -16.06
C ASN A 23 -18.65 -19.11 -15.29
N ASN A 24 -18.56 -18.87 -13.99
CA ASN A 24 -18.24 -19.91 -13.01
C ASN A 24 -18.68 -19.45 -11.61
N VAL A 25 -19.83 -20.01 -11.23
CA VAL A 25 -20.36 -20.24 -9.88
C VAL A 25 -19.41 -19.84 -8.75
N ILE A 26 -19.79 -18.80 -8.01
CA ILE A 26 -19.25 -18.51 -6.68
C ILE A 26 -19.60 -19.70 -5.79
N LYS A 27 -18.66 -20.62 -5.59
CA LYS A 27 -18.71 -21.56 -4.47
C LYS A 27 -18.04 -20.92 -3.28
N THR A 28 -18.82 -20.75 -2.23
CA THR A 28 -18.41 -20.35 -0.88
C THR A 28 -17.37 -21.32 -0.33
N GLY A 29 -16.11 -21.03 -0.59
CA GLY A 29 -14.95 -21.62 0.04
C GLY A 29 -13.94 -20.52 0.30
N SER A 30 -13.33 -20.50 1.49
CA SER A 30 -12.33 -19.51 1.91
C SER A 30 -11.27 -19.34 0.81
N LEU A 31 -11.32 -18.23 0.09
CA LEU A 31 -10.35 -17.89 -0.96
C LEU A 31 -8.97 -17.81 -0.31
N ARG A 32 -8.02 -18.63 -0.76
CA ARG A 32 -6.63 -18.52 -0.31
C ARG A 32 -6.07 -17.20 -0.83
N LEU A 33 -5.24 -16.54 -0.03
CA LEU A 33 -4.56 -15.28 -0.43
C LEU A 33 -3.78 -15.43 -1.75
N ASP A 34 -3.35 -16.64 -2.06
CA ASP A 34 -2.64 -17.00 -3.30
C ASP A 34 -3.56 -16.97 -4.54
N ASP A 35 -4.86 -17.27 -4.38
CA ASP A 35 -5.84 -17.23 -5.47
C ASP A 35 -6.22 -15.78 -5.83
N ILE A 36 -6.29 -14.89 -4.84
CA ILE A 36 -6.53 -13.45 -5.03
C ILE A 36 -5.35 -12.80 -5.76
N ARG A 37 -4.11 -13.16 -5.40
CA ARG A 37 -2.90 -12.66 -6.07
C ARG A 37 -2.83 -13.04 -7.55
N LYS A 38 -3.38 -14.19 -7.92
CA LYS A 38 -3.39 -14.67 -9.32
C LYS A 38 -4.47 -14.03 -10.18
N ALA A 39 -5.53 -13.50 -9.57
CA ALA A 39 -6.68 -12.93 -10.28
C ALA A 39 -6.49 -11.47 -10.74
N VAL A 40 -5.48 -10.76 -10.21
CA VAL A 40 -5.17 -9.38 -10.61
C VAL A 40 -3.98 -9.38 -11.55
N ILE A 41 -4.23 -9.13 -12.83
CA ILE A 41 -3.16 -8.92 -13.82
C ILE A 41 -2.54 -7.56 -13.52
N LEU A 42 -1.42 -7.56 -12.82
CA LEU A 42 -0.64 -6.36 -12.55
C LEU A 42 0.24 -6.04 -13.76
N ASN A 43 0.25 -4.80 -14.18
CA ASN A 43 1.27 -4.33 -15.11
C ASN A 43 2.65 -4.38 -14.43
N PHE A 44 3.72 -4.31 -15.23
CA PHE A 44 5.08 -4.56 -14.71
C PHE A 44 5.47 -3.55 -13.61
N ASP A 45 5.10 -2.28 -13.76
CA ASP A 45 5.38 -1.24 -12.77
C ASP A 45 4.62 -1.46 -11.46
N GLU A 46 3.38 -1.95 -11.53
CA GLU A 46 2.61 -2.37 -10.36
C GLU A 46 3.25 -3.58 -9.66
N GLN A 47 3.88 -4.50 -10.39
CA GLN A 47 4.59 -5.64 -9.77
C GLN A 47 5.81 -5.17 -8.98
N VAL A 48 6.59 -4.22 -9.51
CA VAL A 48 7.71 -3.59 -8.79
C VAL A 48 7.19 -2.85 -7.56
N THR A 49 6.16 -2.02 -7.73
CA THR A 49 5.53 -1.26 -6.64
C THR A 49 4.96 -2.19 -5.55
N SER A 50 4.39 -3.33 -5.94
CA SER A 50 3.89 -4.35 -5.02
C SER A 50 5.02 -4.98 -4.20
N ALA A 51 6.12 -5.38 -4.84
CA ALA A 51 7.29 -5.91 -4.14
C ALA A 51 7.88 -4.90 -3.14
N GLU A 52 7.97 -3.64 -3.56
CA GLU A 52 8.39 -2.51 -2.74
C GLU A 52 7.47 -2.27 -1.54
N THR A 53 6.16 -2.34 -1.76
CA THR A 53 5.15 -2.23 -0.70
C THR A 53 5.26 -3.37 0.31
N VAL A 54 5.54 -4.59 -0.15
CA VAL A 54 5.78 -5.75 0.73
C VAL A 54 7.01 -5.55 1.60
N LEU A 55 8.10 -4.99 1.04
CA LEU A 55 9.27 -4.63 1.84
C LEU A 55 8.91 -3.58 2.90
N ALA A 56 8.17 -2.54 2.51
CA ALA A 56 7.77 -1.48 3.42
C ALA A 56 6.96 -1.99 4.63
N LEU A 57 5.97 -2.84 4.36
CA LEU A 57 5.19 -3.51 5.40
C LEU A 57 6.04 -4.42 6.28
N THR A 58 7.02 -5.12 5.68
CA THR A 58 7.93 -6.00 6.44
C THR A 58 8.81 -5.19 7.39
N VAL A 59 9.35 -4.06 6.94
CA VAL A 59 10.13 -3.13 7.77
C VAL A 59 9.29 -2.64 8.95
N ALA A 60 8.07 -2.18 8.71
CA ALA A 60 7.17 -1.72 9.76
C ALA A 60 6.84 -2.83 10.76
N ARG A 61 6.53 -4.03 10.27
CA ARG A 61 6.17 -5.19 11.10
C ARG A 61 7.34 -5.71 11.94
N ARG A 62 8.56 -5.63 11.44
CA ARG A 62 9.78 -6.13 12.11
C ARG A 62 10.52 -5.06 12.91
N GLY A 63 10.12 -3.79 12.80
CA GLY A 63 10.80 -2.67 13.46
C GLY A 63 12.19 -2.39 12.90
N PHE A 64 12.41 -2.63 11.61
CA PHE A 64 13.69 -2.31 10.98
C PHE A 64 13.84 -0.79 10.79
N THR A 65 15.07 -0.30 10.91
CA THR A 65 15.39 1.10 10.64
C THR A 65 15.25 1.38 9.14
N TYR A 66 14.85 2.59 8.76
CA TYR A 66 14.66 2.88 7.33
C TYR A 66 15.99 2.91 6.57
N ASN A 67 17.07 3.30 7.25
CA ASN A 67 18.43 3.33 6.71
C ASN A 67 18.94 1.92 6.33
N SER A 68 18.41 0.85 6.93
CA SER A 68 18.80 -0.52 6.54
C SER A 68 18.25 -0.94 5.18
N CYS A 69 17.40 -0.12 4.56
CA CYS A 69 16.92 -0.35 3.21
C CYS A 69 17.77 0.37 2.15
N ASP A 70 18.70 1.24 2.55
CA ASP A 70 19.60 1.89 1.61
C ASP A 70 20.59 0.85 1.04
N GLY A 71 20.68 0.76 -0.29
CA GLY A 71 21.49 -0.24 -0.99
C GLY A 71 20.86 -1.64 -1.10
N ILE A 72 19.67 -1.88 -0.53
CA ILE A 72 19.04 -3.22 -0.60
C ILE A 72 18.67 -3.63 -2.02
N GLY A 73 18.39 -2.65 -2.90
CA GLY A 73 18.13 -2.90 -4.31
C GLY A 73 19.36 -3.48 -5.04
N ASP A 74 20.58 -3.05 -4.67
CA ASP A 74 21.81 -3.62 -5.24
C ASP A 74 21.99 -5.08 -4.81
N THR A 75 21.70 -5.38 -3.55
CA THR A 75 21.68 -6.76 -3.04
C THR A 75 20.69 -7.62 -3.83
N PHE A 76 19.47 -7.15 -4.07
CA PHE A 76 18.49 -7.91 -4.86
C PHE A 76 18.91 -8.11 -6.31
N ARG A 77 19.52 -7.11 -6.95
CA ARG A 77 20.09 -7.25 -8.30
C ARG A 77 21.18 -8.30 -8.37
N SER A 78 22.04 -8.35 -7.35
CA SER A 78 23.12 -9.35 -7.27
C SER A 78 22.59 -10.74 -6.95
N MET A 79 21.55 -10.87 -6.12
CA MET A 79 20.98 -12.16 -5.74
C MET A 79 20.11 -12.75 -6.86
N PHE A 80 19.42 -11.91 -7.62
CA PHE A 80 18.43 -12.29 -8.63
C PHE A 80 18.70 -11.58 -9.96
N PRO A 81 19.80 -11.91 -10.66
CA PRO A 81 20.22 -11.20 -11.87
C PRO A 81 19.22 -11.36 -13.04
N ASP A 82 18.50 -12.48 -13.07
CA ASP A 82 17.48 -12.84 -14.06
C ASP A 82 16.12 -12.13 -13.82
N SER A 83 15.89 -11.63 -12.61
CA SER A 83 14.63 -11.00 -12.24
C SER A 83 14.55 -9.54 -12.71
N LYS A 84 13.69 -9.28 -13.70
CA LYS A 84 13.39 -7.91 -14.15
C LYS A 84 12.86 -7.02 -13.02
N ILE A 85 12.11 -7.59 -12.07
CA ILE A 85 11.60 -6.86 -10.89
C ILE A 85 12.77 -6.42 -10.00
N ALA A 86 13.73 -7.31 -9.74
CA ALA A 86 14.91 -6.97 -8.95
C ALA A 86 15.75 -5.88 -9.62
N GLN A 87 15.88 -5.91 -10.95
CA GLN A 87 16.57 -4.86 -11.71
C GLN A 87 15.93 -3.48 -11.55
N GLN A 88 14.60 -3.41 -11.44
CA GLN A 88 13.84 -2.16 -11.32
C GLN A 88 13.53 -1.77 -9.87
N PHE A 89 13.89 -2.63 -8.91
CA PHE A 89 13.67 -2.37 -7.50
C PHE A 89 14.54 -1.21 -7.01
N ASN A 90 13.91 -0.15 -6.49
CA ASN A 90 14.61 1.07 -6.09
C ASN A 90 14.09 1.65 -4.77
N MET A 91 13.68 0.79 -3.84
CA MET A 91 13.31 1.22 -2.49
C MET A 91 14.54 1.70 -1.71
N GLN A 92 14.42 2.87 -1.10
CA GLN A 92 15.42 3.52 -0.25
C GLN A 92 14.71 4.15 0.95
N SER A 93 15.46 4.56 1.98
CA SER A 93 14.95 5.16 3.22
C SER A 93 13.92 6.28 2.99
N LYS A 94 14.20 7.22 2.07
CA LYS A 94 13.28 8.32 1.72
C LYS A 94 11.99 7.85 1.06
N LYS A 95 12.12 6.98 0.05
CA LYS A 95 10.97 6.41 -0.66
C LYS A 95 10.11 5.57 0.29
N LEU A 96 10.76 4.79 1.16
CA LEU A 96 10.13 3.99 2.18
C LEU A 96 9.32 4.86 3.14
N SER A 97 9.93 5.93 3.67
CA SER A 97 9.23 6.88 4.53
C SER A 97 7.99 7.45 3.84
N TYR A 98 8.11 7.85 2.57
CA TYR A 98 6.99 8.38 1.80
C TYR A 98 5.88 7.34 1.57
N VAL A 99 6.24 6.12 1.19
CA VAL A 99 5.28 5.01 1.00
C VAL A 99 4.57 4.69 2.31
N MET A 100 5.29 4.67 3.43
CA MET A 100 4.71 4.43 4.75
C MET A 100 3.74 5.53 5.17
N SER A 101 4.13 6.81 5.05
CA SER A 101 3.30 7.92 5.53
C SER A 101 2.17 8.30 4.57
N HIS A 102 2.42 8.34 3.27
CA HIS A 102 1.48 8.83 2.25
C HIS A 102 0.80 7.73 1.45
N GLY A 103 1.47 6.58 1.26
CA GLY A 103 0.88 5.44 0.56
C GLY A 103 -0.03 4.63 1.47
N ILE A 104 0.57 4.02 2.50
CA ILE A 104 -0.07 3.01 3.34
C ILE A 104 -0.74 3.64 4.57
N GLY A 105 -0.14 4.68 5.16
CA GLY A 105 -0.64 5.37 6.35
C GLY A 105 -2.12 5.79 6.28
N PRO A 106 -2.60 6.42 5.19
CA PRO A 106 -4.01 6.83 5.08
C PRO A 106 -4.99 5.66 5.05
N TYR A 107 -4.56 4.48 4.59
CA TYR A 107 -5.39 3.27 4.65
C TYR A 107 -5.60 2.83 6.10
N PHE A 108 -4.51 2.63 6.86
CA PHE A 108 -4.61 2.19 8.25
C PHE A 108 -5.31 3.21 9.14
N HIS A 109 -5.10 4.51 8.89
CA HIS A 109 -5.82 5.55 9.61
C HIS A 109 -7.34 5.45 9.40
N ARG A 110 -7.80 5.30 8.16
CA ARG A 110 -9.23 5.13 7.86
C ARG A 110 -9.80 3.85 8.45
N ASP A 111 -9.04 2.75 8.37
CA ASP A 111 -9.46 1.48 8.92
C ASP A 111 -9.58 1.53 10.46
N LEU A 112 -8.61 2.15 11.13
CA LEU A 112 -8.66 2.41 12.58
C LEU A 112 -9.90 3.21 12.97
N ILE A 113 -10.20 4.31 12.27
CA ILE A 113 -11.39 5.13 12.54
C ILE A 113 -12.67 4.32 12.30
N LYS A 114 -12.71 3.48 11.26
CA LYS A 114 -13.85 2.60 10.99
C LYS A 114 -14.05 1.56 12.09
N GLN A 115 -12.98 0.97 12.60
CA GLN A 115 -13.03 0.05 13.73
C GLN A 115 -13.51 0.78 14.99
N LEU A 116 -12.97 1.96 15.28
CA LEU A 116 -13.34 2.81 16.41
C LEU A 116 -14.83 3.14 16.44
N LYS A 117 -15.40 3.51 15.28
CA LYS A 117 -16.83 3.82 15.13
C LYS A 117 -17.75 2.60 15.32
N ARG A 118 -17.23 1.39 15.16
CA ARG A 118 -17.96 0.13 15.36
C ARG A 118 -17.85 -0.37 16.79
N SER A 119 -16.87 0.09 17.54
CA SER A 119 -16.67 -0.28 18.94
C SER A 119 -17.70 0.40 19.84
N GLU A 120 -18.41 -0.38 20.64
CA GLU A 120 -19.38 0.16 21.62
C GLU A 120 -18.69 0.84 22.81
N LYS A 121 -17.49 0.39 23.16
CA LYS A 121 -16.70 0.87 24.29
C LYS A 121 -15.25 1.06 23.86
N LEU A 122 -14.63 2.12 24.36
CA LEU A 122 -13.24 2.45 24.15
C LEU A 122 -12.56 2.60 25.50
N VAL A 123 -11.42 1.92 25.67
CA VAL A 123 -10.59 2.04 26.87
C VAL A 123 -9.30 2.71 26.44
N LEU A 124 -8.98 3.82 27.11
CA LEU A 124 -7.72 4.53 26.93
C LEU A 124 -6.76 4.03 28.02
N CYS A 125 -5.75 3.26 27.63
CA CYS A 125 -4.70 2.84 28.54
C CYS A 125 -3.67 3.96 28.66
N PHE A 126 -3.51 4.50 29.85
CA PHE A 126 -2.44 5.45 30.18
C PHE A 126 -1.25 4.69 30.76
N ASP A 127 -0.06 5.00 30.27
CA ASP A 127 1.19 4.53 30.87
C ASP A 127 1.69 5.58 31.86
N GLU A 128 1.70 5.23 33.14
CA GLU A 128 2.11 6.14 34.23
C GLU A 128 3.64 6.28 34.35
N GLN A 129 4.42 5.35 33.78
CA GLN A 129 5.87 5.31 33.98
C GLN A 129 6.63 6.45 33.26
N THR A 130 5.97 7.15 32.33
CA THR A 130 6.58 8.23 31.53
C THR A 130 6.04 9.63 31.90
N ASN A 131 5.48 9.79 33.11
CA ASN A 131 5.05 11.10 33.59
C ASN A 131 6.25 11.93 34.08
N VAL A 132 6.67 12.91 33.27
CA VAL A 132 7.65 13.91 33.71
C VAL A 132 6.93 14.88 34.65
N GLN A 133 7.24 14.81 35.95
CA GLN A 133 6.79 15.84 36.89
C GLN A 133 7.59 17.11 36.61
N ASN A 134 6.93 18.14 36.05
CA ASN A 134 7.49 19.50 36.06
C ASN A 134 7.63 19.91 37.53
N LYS A 135 8.88 19.98 38.02
CA LYS A 135 9.24 20.60 39.29
C LYS A 135 9.62 22.05 39.07
#